data_AF-A0A395LHW6-F1
#
_entry.id   AF-A0A395LHW6-F1
#
_cell.length_a   1.000
_cell.length_b   1.000
_cell.length_c   1.000
_cell.angle_alpha   90.00
_cell.angle_beta   90.00
_cell.angle_gamma   90.00
#
_symmetry.space_group_name_H-M   'P 1'
#
loop_
_entity.id
_entity.type
_entity.pdbx_description
1 polymer ?
#
loop_
_entity_poly.entity_id
_entity_poly.type
_entity_poly.pdbx_seq_one_letter_code
_entity_poly.pdbx_strand_id
1 'polypeptide(L)' 'MKKIIAVATVAAFGLSLAACDSAAEEQAEDTMEAEAEVIDEQAELNEAEADLAEEQGMEGEAEALEAEAEQMEETADEM' A
#
# COMPACT_ATOMS: atom_id res chain seq x y z
N MET A 1 -51.51 -23.78 -0.12
CA MET A 1 -50.81 -24.40 -1.29
C MET A 1 -50.72 -23.31 -2.35
N LYS A 2 -49.60 -22.67 -2.64
CA LYS A 2 -48.31 -23.15 -3.18
C LYS A 2 -47.23 -22.15 -2.68
N LYS A 3 -46.18 -22.43 -1.90
CA LYS A 3 -45.11 -23.45 -1.88
C LYS A 3 -44.28 -23.51 -3.19
N ILE A 4 -43.06 -22.96 -3.08
CA ILE A 4 -41.79 -23.39 -3.70
C ILE A 4 -41.51 -22.92 -5.14
N ILE A 5 -41.14 -21.65 -5.36
CA ILE A 5 -40.16 -21.20 -6.38
C ILE A 5 -39.68 -19.83 -5.87
N ALA A 6 -38.48 -19.62 -5.32
CA ALA A 6 -37.32 -19.22 -6.11
C ALA A 6 -36.10 -18.92 -5.20
N VAL A 7 -35.88 -19.68 -4.12
CA VAL A 7 -34.64 -19.56 -3.29
C VAL A 7 -33.59 -20.54 -3.84
N ALA A 8 -33.22 -20.37 -5.11
CA ALA A 8 -32.16 -21.17 -5.73
C ALA A 8 -31.22 -20.30 -6.59
N THR A 9 -31.65 -19.10 -6.99
CA THR A 9 -30.83 -18.17 -7.76
C THR A 9 -29.78 -17.42 -6.93
N VAL A 10 -29.94 -17.36 -5.61
CA VAL A 10 -28.94 -16.72 -4.71
C VAL A 10 -27.66 -17.57 -4.59
N ALA A 11 -27.76 -18.89 -4.72
CA ALA A 11 -26.59 -19.77 -4.62
C ALA A 11 -25.66 -19.67 -5.84
N ALA A 12 -26.19 -19.33 -7.02
CA ALA A 12 -25.40 -19.17 -8.25
C ALA A 12 -24.68 -17.82 -8.33
N PHE A 13 -25.23 -16.77 -7.73
CA PHE A 13 -24.57 -15.45 -7.63
C PHE A 13 -23.61 -15.33 -6.44
N GLY A 14 -23.78 -16.16 -5.40
CA GLY A 14 -22.83 -16.20 -4.27
C GLY A 14 -21.49 -16.85 -4.63
N LEU A 15 -21.49 -17.84 -5.51
CA LEU A 15 -20.24 -18.49 -5.99
C LEU A 15 -19.51 -17.69 -7.07
N SER A 16 -20.15 -16.71 -7.70
CA SER A 16 -19.51 -15.81 -8.67
C SER A 16 -18.88 -14.57 -8.03
N LEU A 17 -19.22 -14.23 -6.79
CA LEU A 17 -18.56 -13.15 -6.04
C LEU A 17 -17.26 -13.63 -5.40
N ALA A 18 -17.20 -14.89 -4.92
CA ALA A 18 -15.97 -15.46 -4.37
C ALA A 18 -14.84 -15.66 -5.40
N ALA A 19 -15.15 -15.64 -6.70
CA ALA A 19 -14.16 -15.68 -7.79
C ALA A 19 -13.89 -14.30 -8.41
N CYS A 20 -14.65 -13.27 -8.03
CA CYS A 20 -14.40 -11.87 -8.39
C CYS A 20 -13.66 -11.12 -7.27
N ASP A 21 -13.65 -11.67 -6.05
CA ASP A 21 -12.80 -11.24 -4.93
C ASP A 21 -11.31 -11.42 -5.28
N SER A 22 -10.93 -12.56 -5.86
CA SER A 22 -9.52 -12.87 -6.20
C SER A 22 -8.85 -11.90 -7.18
N ALA A 23 -9.59 -11.33 -8.14
CA ALA A 23 -9.04 -10.35 -9.09
C ALA A 23 -9.04 -8.92 -8.52
N ALA A 24 -9.91 -8.64 -7.54
CA ALA A 24 -9.88 -7.39 -6.80
C ALA A 24 -8.80 -7.42 -5.71
N GLU A 25 -8.51 -8.59 -5.13
CA GLU A 25 -7.38 -8.82 -4.24
C GLU A 25 -6.05 -8.69 -4.97
N GLU A 26 -5.84 -9.36 -6.11
CA GLU A 26 -4.60 -9.20 -6.91
C GLU A 26 -4.38 -7.74 -7.31
N GLN A 27 -5.44 -7.03 -7.71
CA GLN A 27 -5.33 -5.62 -8.10
C GLN A 27 -5.11 -4.70 -6.89
N ALA A 28 -5.57 -5.07 -5.69
CA ALA A 28 -5.30 -4.33 -4.47
C ALA A 28 -3.85 -4.58 -3.99
N GLU A 29 -3.37 -5.82 -4.05
CA GLU A 29 -1.97 -6.18 -3.78
C GLU A 29 -1.02 -5.47 -4.74
N ASP A 30 -1.27 -5.50 -6.06
CA ASP A 30 -0.47 -4.79 -7.06
C ASP A 30 -0.42 -3.28 -6.78
N THR A 31 -1.51 -2.68 -6.29
CA THR A 31 -1.52 -1.26 -5.93
C THR A 31 -0.78 -0.96 -4.64
N MET A 32 -0.84 -1.85 -3.65
CA MET A 32 -0.08 -1.69 -2.40
C MET A 32 1.41 -1.85 -2.64
N GLU A 33 1.82 -2.85 -3.44
CA GLU A 33 3.23 -3.04 -3.81
C GLU A 33 3.77 -1.82 -4.58
N ALA A 34 3.00 -1.28 -5.52
CA ALA A 34 3.37 -0.05 -6.22
C ALA A 34 3.41 1.19 -5.31
N GLU A 35 2.55 1.26 -4.29
CA GLU A 35 2.54 2.36 -3.32
C GLU A 35 3.72 2.24 -2.35
N ALA A 36 4.11 1.02 -1.98
CA ALA A 36 5.32 0.73 -1.20
C ALA A 36 6.59 1.12 -1.95
N GLU A 37 6.73 0.75 -3.24
CA GLU A 37 7.88 1.18 -4.06
C GLU A 37 8.00 2.71 -4.15
N VAL A 38 6.88 3.43 -4.26
CA VAL A 38 6.89 4.90 -4.30
C VAL A 38 7.32 5.50 -2.97
N ILE A 39 6.90 4.91 -1.85
CA ILE A 39 7.29 5.37 -0.51
C ILE A 39 8.77 5.10 -0.27
N ASP A 40 9.29 3.94 -0.68
CA ASP A 40 10.71 3.59 -0.62
C ASP A 40 11.57 4.58 -1.44
N GLU A 41 11.19 4.86 -2.68
CA GLU A 41 11.90 5.85 -3.51
C GLU A 41 11.82 7.28 -2.92
N GLN A 42 10.73 7.61 -2.22
CA GLN A 42 10.61 8.89 -1.51
C GLN A 42 11.53 8.95 -0.27
N ALA A 43 11.74 7.83 0.41
CA ALA A 43 12.68 7.71 1.52
C ALA A 43 14.12 7.92 1.03
N GLU A 44 14.54 7.26 -0.06
CA GLU A 44 15.86 7.45 -0.67
C GLU A 44 16.11 8.92 -1.05
N LEU A 45 15.09 9.62 -1.54
CA LEU A 45 15.19 11.05 -1.85
C LEU A 45 15.39 11.90 -0.59
N ASN A 46 14.71 11.58 0.50
CA ASN A 46 14.87 12.28 1.77
C ASN A 46 16.26 12.05 2.38
N GLU A 47 16.82 10.83 2.30
CA GLU A 47 18.22 10.57 2.70
C GLU A 47 19.19 11.39 1.86
N ALA A 48 19.02 11.43 0.54
CA ALA A 48 19.88 12.23 -0.33
C ALA A 48 19.78 13.74 -0.04
N GLU A 49 18.60 14.22 0.38
CA GLU A 49 18.41 15.62 0.79
C GLU A 49 19.01 15.88 2.18
N ALA A 50 18.99 14.89 3.08
CA ALA A 50 19.66 14.93 4.39
C ALA A 50 21.18 15.05 4.23
N ASP A 51 21.78 14.21 3.38
CA ASP A 51 23.21 14.28 3.03
C ASP A 51 23.58 15.69 2.54
N LEU A 52 22.75 16.26 1.65
CA LEU A 52 22.96 17.61 1.13
C LEU A 52 22.83 18.69 2.23
N ALA A 53 21.90 18.52 3.16
CA ALA A 53 21.72 19.42 4.31
C ALA A 53 22.91 19.33 5.27
N GLU A 54 23.46 18.14 5.51
CA GLU A 54 24.65 17.92 6.34
C GLU A 54 25.88 18.59 5.70
N GLU A 55 26.07 18.46 4.38
CA GLU A 55 27.14 19.14 3.64
C GLU A 55 27.04 20.68 3.74
N GLN A 56 25.82 21.21 3.87
CA GLN A 56 25.56 22.64 4.04
C GLN A 56 25.69 23.10 5.51
N GLY A 57 25.95 22.20 6.46
CA GLY A 57 26.04 22.49 7.88
C GLY A 57 24.68 22.71 8.55
N MET A 58 23.61 22.16 7.98
CA MET A 58 22.24 22.21 8.49
C MET A 58 21.89 20.91 9.24
N GLU A 59 22.68 20.57 10.26
CA GLU A 59 22.60 19.29 10.99
C GLU A 59 21.19 18.96 11.53
N GLY A 60 20.45 19.96 12.01
CA GLY A 60 19.09 19.74 12.51
C GLY A 60 18.04 19.51 11.43
N GLU A 61 18.31 19.92 10.18
CA GLU A 61 17.45 19.63 9.03
C GLU A 61 17.80 18.25 8.45
N ALA A 62 19.10 17.89 8.44
CA ALA A 62 19.55 16.54 8.09
C ALA A 62 18.95 15.47 9.01
N GLU A 63 19.04 15.64 10.35
CA GLU A 63 18.44 14.70 11.31
C GLU A 63 16.92 14.55 11.13
N ALA A 64 16.23 15.63 10.73
CA ALA A 64 14.79 15.59 10.51
C ALA A 64 14.43 14.82 9.23
N LEU A 65 15.20 15.00 8.17
CA LEU A 65 15.03 14.30 6.89
C LEU A 65 15.38 12.82 7.00
N GLU A 66 16.45 12.46 7.72
CA GLU A 66 16.78 11.06 8.04
C GLU A 66 15.65 10.38 8.83
N ALA A 67 15.15 11.03 9.88
CA ALA A 67 14.04 10.47 10.68
C ALA A 67 12.72 10.36 9.91
N GLU A 68 12.54 11.16 8.86
CA GLU A 68 11.40 11.06 7.95
C GLU A 68 11.60 9.91 6.95
N ALA A 69 12.82 9.73 6.42
CA ALA A 69 13.18 8.60 5.57
C ALA A 69 13.01 7.25 6.31
N GLU A 70 13.54 7.12 7.54
CA GLU A 70 13.38 5.89 8.34
C GLU A 70 11.90 5.53 8.58
N GLN A 71 11.04 6.52 8.82
CA GLN A 71 9.60 6.27 8.98
C GLN A 71 8.92 5.86 7.66
N MET A 72 9.38 6.39 6.53
CA MET A 72 8.88 6.00 5.22
C MET A 72 9.28 4.56 4.89
N GLU A 73 10.53 4.16 5.15
CA GLU A 73 10.98 2.78 5.00
C GLU A 73 10.18 1.81 5.88
N GLU A 74 9.99 2.12 7.18
CA GLU A 74 9.16 1.29 8.06
C GLU A 74 7.72 1.18 7.54
N THR A 75 7.17 2.26 6.96
CA THR A 75 5.82 2.24 6.38
C THR A 75 5.76 1.38 5.12
N ALA A 76 6.79 1.43 4.26
CA ALA A 76 6.86 0.59 3.06
C ALA A 76 7.00 -0.90 3.42
N ASP A 77 7.82 -1.23 4.43
CA ASP A 77 8.02 -2.60 4.92
C ASP A 77 6.77 -3.22 5.57
N GLU A 78 5.88 -2.39 6.12
CA GLU A 78 4.64 -2.84 6.77
C GLU A 78 3.44 -3.03 5.81
N MET A 79 3.54 -2.57 4.56
CA MET A 79 2.49 -2.72 3.53
C MET A 79 2.58 -4.04 2.77
#